data_AF-A0A435Y673-F1
#
_entry.id   AF-A0A435Y673-F1
#
_cell.length_a   1.000
_cell.length_b   1.000
_cell.length_c   1.000
_cell.angle_alpha   90.00
_cell.angle_beta   90.00
_cell.angle_gamma   90.00
#
_symmetry.space_group_name_H-M   'P 1'
#
loop_
_entity.id
_entity.type
_entity.pdbx_description
1 polymer ?
#
loop_
_entity_poly.entity_id
_entity_poly.type
_entity_poly.pdbx_seq_one_letter_code
_entity_poly.pdbx_strand_id
1 'polypeptide(L)'
;MQHATGLRPPSRLLVTDADHLRLTGLARASLDRVPETAEELLSEMDRAVVTAAASMPANVVRMGSAVTIRNDGGNIQRVTLVYPGEADISENRISVLTPMGT
;
A
#
# COMPACT_ATOMS: atom_id res chain seq x y z
N MET A 1 22.16 -2.75 -1.36
CA MET A 1 21.43 -3.71 -2.21
C MET A 1 20.08 -3.09 -2.47
N GLN A 2 19.84 -2.63 -3.70
CA GLN A 2 18.66 -1.84 -4.08
C GLN A 2 17.60 -2.85 -4.53
N HIS A 3 16.51 -2.97 -3.78
CA HIS A 3 15.40 -3.86 -4.11
C HIS A 3 14.54 -3.19 -5.17
N ALA A 4 14.81 -3.51 -6.44
CA ALA A 4 13.99 -3.09 -7.57
C ALA A 4 12.75 -4.00 -7.66
N THR A 5 11.71 -3.69 -6.90
CA THR A 5 10.36 -4.22 -7.13
C THR A 5 9.91 -3.71 -8.50
N GLY A 6 9.71 -4.62 -9.45
CA GLY A 6 9.53 -4.29 -10.87
C GLY A 6 8.55 -3.14 -11.11
N LEU A 7 9.04 -2.08 -11.76
CA LEU A 7 8.26 -0.93 -12.22
C LEU A 7 7.05 -1.43 -13.04
N ARG A 8 5.87 -1.42 -12.41
CA ARG A 8 4.63 -1.16 -13.15
C ARG A 8 4.68 0.30 -13.63
N PRO A 9 4.00 0.68 -14.72
CA PRO A 9 4.01 2.06 -15.19
C PRO A 9 3.59 3.00 -14.05
N PRO A 10 3.81 4.33 -14.12
CA PRO A 10 3.37 5.25 -13.09
C PRO A 10 1.84 5.39 -13.15
N SER A 11 1.12 4.30 -12.86
CA SER A 11 -0.30 4.28 -12.63
C SER A 11 -0.48 4.92 -11.26
N ARG A 12 -0.92 6.18 -11.27
CA ARG A 12 -1.37 6.89 -10.06
C ARG A 12 -2.30 5.96 -9.28
N LEU A 13 -2.10 5.88 -7.97
CA LEU A 13 -2.97 5.09 -7.11
C LEU A 13 -4.41 5.56 -7.26
N LEU A 14 -5.35 4.62 -7.36
CA LEU A 14 -6.78 4.90 -7.31
C LEU A 14 -7.26 4.58 -5.91
N VAL A 15 -7.71 5.60 -5.17
CA VAL A 15 -8.11 5.48 -3.77
C VAL A 15 -9.51 6.03 -3.57
N THR A 16 -10.16 5.62 -2.49
CA THR A 16 -11.38 6.30 -2.04
C THR A 16 -11.01 7.57 -1.26
N ASP A 17 -11.95 8.49 -1.12
CA ASP A 17 -11.77 9.70 -0.29
C ASP A 17 -11.41 9.35 1.17
N ALA A 18 -12.10 8.35 1.73
CA ALA A 18 -11.84 7.86 3.08
C ALA A 18 -10.45 7.23 3.22
N ASP A 19 -10.01 6.42 2.25
CA ASP A 19 -8.68 5.82 2.25
C ASP A 19 -7.59 6.89 2.08
N HIS A 20 -7.80 7.88 1.20
CA HIS A 20 -6.87 8.99 0.98
C HIS A 20 -6.61 9.76 2.27
N LEU A 21 -7.67 10.18 2.96
CA LEU A 21 -7.57 10.89 4.23
C LEU A 21 -6.84 10.05 5.28
N ARG A 22 -7.22 8.77 5.41
CA ARG A 22 -6.65 7.87 6.42
C ARG A 22 -5.18 7.54 6.15
N LEU A 23 -4.81 7.28 4.90
CA LEU A 23 -3.43 6.98 4.50
C LEU A 23 -2.53 8.22 4.63
N THR A 24 -3.01 9.40 4.24
CA THR A 24 -2.29 10.66 4.43
C THR A 24 -2.04 10.96 5.91
N GLY A 25 -3.07 10.81 6.75
CA GLY A 25 -2.93 11.00 8.20
C GLY A 25 -1.97 9.99 8.83
N LEU A 26 -2.04 8.73 8.40
CA LEU A 26 -1.13 7.67 8.84
C LEU A 26 0.32 7.97 8.48
N ALA A 27 0.59 8.38 7.24
CA ALA A 27 1.93 8.69 6.77
C ALA A 27 2.51 9.89 7.54
N ARG A 28 1.75 10.97 7.71
CA ARG A 28 2.16 12.13 8.54
C ARG A 28 2.52 11.74 9.96
N ALA A 29 1.71 10.89 10.60
CA ALA A 29 1.97 10.41 11.97
C ALA A 29 3.16 9.44 12.06
N SER A 30 3.74 9.03 10.93
CA SER A 30 4.81 8.04 10.85
C SER A 30 6.14 8.61 10.38
N LEU A 31 6.19 9.90 10.00
CA LEU A 31 7.41 10.59 9.56
C LEU A 31 8.57 10.46 10.55
N ASP A 32 8.29 10.54 11.86
CA ASP A 32 9.34 10.43 12.89
C ASP A 32 9.89 9.00 13.07
N ARG A 33 9.14 7.98 12.65
CA ARG A 33 9.47 6.55 12.90
C ARG A 33 9.99 5.84 11.67
N VAL A 34 9.38 6.09 10.51
CA VAL A 34 9.69 5.45 9.23
C VAL A 34 9.66 6.50 8.10
N PRO A 35 10.56 7.51 8.15
CA PRO A 35 10.50 8.69 7.28
C PRO A 35 10.47 8.34 5.80
N GLU A 36 11.35 7.44 5.33
CA GLU A 36 11.45 7.09 3.91
C GLU A 36 10.13 6.54 3.35
N THR A 37 9.54 5.54 4.01
CA THR A 37 8.25 4.94 3.59
C THR A 37 7.08 5.90 3.77
N ALA A 38 7.12 6.74 4.80
CA ALA A 38 6.07 7.73 5.04
C ALA A 38 6.07 8.83 3.96
N GLU A 39 7.24 9.33 3.56
CA GLU A 39 7.40 10.31 2.49
C GLU A 39 6.99 9.73 1.13
N GLU A 40 7.35 8.48 0.84
CA GLU A 40 6.91 7.77 -0.35
C GLU A 40 5.38 7.68 -0.40
N LEU A 41 4.73 7.22 0.67
CA LEU A 41 3.27 7.14 0.74
C LEU A 41 2.61 8.52 0.59
N LEU A 42 3.18 9.58 1.16
CA LEU A 42 2.68 10.95 0.97
C LEU A 42 2.77 11.38 -0.50
N SER A 43 3.91 11.11 -1.14
CA SER A 43 4.11 11.39 -2.57
C SER A 43 3.15 10.61 -3.45
N GLU A 44 2.81 9.37 -3.10
CA GLU A 44 1.76 8.60 -3.77
C GLU A 44 0.37 9.22 -3.58
N MET A 45 0.02 9.62 -2.34
CA MET A 45 -1.28 10.22 -2.02
C MET A 45 -1.48 11.59 -2.67
N ASP A 46 -0.42 12.41 -2.78
CA ASP A 46 -0.48 13.73 -3.40
C ASP A 46 -0.86 13.67 -4.89
N ARG A 47 -0.49 12.59 -5.58
CA ARG A 47 -0.82 12.38 -7.00
C ARG A 47 -1.90 11.34 -7.24
N ALA A 48 -2.46 10.75 -6.19
CA ALA A 48 -3.48 9.72 -6.30
C ALA A 48 -4.75 10.27 -6.97
N VAL A 49 -5.45 9.40 -7.68
CA VAL A 49 -6.79 9.68 -8.20
C VAL A 49 -7.79 9.26 -7.12
N VAL A 50 -8.60 10.21 -6.67
CA VAL A 50 -9.67 9.94 -5.70
C VAL A 50 -10.97 9.63 -6.45
N THR A 51 -11.62 8.54 -6.07
CA THR A 51 -12.91 8.11 -6.64
C THR A 51 -13.92 7.77 -5.54
N ALA A 52 -15.21 7.82 -5.88
CA ALA A 52 -16.25 7.33 -4.99
C ALA A 52 -16.10 5.82 -4.77
N ALA A 53 -16.42 5.33 -3.57
CA ALA A 53 -16.29 3.91 -3.25
C ALA A 53 -17.08 3.00 -4.19
N ALA A 54 -18.27 3.45 -4.62
CA ALA A 54 -19.16 2.77 -5.57
C ALA A 54 -18.60 2.71 -7.01
N SER A 55 -17.68 3.61 -7.36
CA SER A 55 -17.07 3.69 -8.68
C SER A 55 -15.72 2.96 -8.75
N MET A 56 -15.28 2.33 -7.66
CA MET A 56 -14.00 1.64 -7.67
C MET A 56 -14.10 0.29 -8.41
N PRO A 57 -13.20 0.04 -9.37
CA PRO A 57 -13.09 -1.27 -10.01
C PRO A 57 -12.76 -2.39 -9.01
N ALA A 58 -13.34 -3.57 -9.24
CA ALA A 58 -13.13 -4.75 -8.38
C ALA A 58 -11.70 -5.31 -8.41
N ASN A 59 -10.92 -4.99 -9.45
CA ASN A 59 -9.55 -5.45 -9.63
C ASN A 59 -8.50 -4.51 -9.00
N VAL A 60 -8.93 -3.42 -8.34
CA VAL A 60 -8.02 -2.51 -7.63
C VAL A 60 -7.73 -3.05 -6.24
N VAL A 61 -6.45 -3.14 -5.89
CA VAL A 61 -6.00 -3.51 -4.55
C VAL A 61 -6.30 -2.35 -3.59
N ARG A 62 -6.98 -2.68 -2.49
CA ARG A 62 -7.42 -1.74 -1.45
C ARG A 62 -7.00 -2.26 -0.09
N MET A 63 -7.11 -1.44 0.94
CA MET A 63 -6.95 -1.90 2.32
C MET A 63 -7.90 -3.07 2.62
N GLY A 64 -7.38 -4.11 3.26
CA GLY A 64 -8.07 -5.39 3.50
C GLY A 64 -8.06 -6.36 2.32
N SER A 65 -7.49 -5.99 1.16
CA SER A 65 -7.44 -6.89 0.00
C SER A 65 -6.41 -7.99 0.19
N ALA A 66 -6.81 -9.23 -0.11
CA ALA A 66 -5.92 -10.36 -0.18
C ALA A 66 -5.34 -10.50 -1.60
N VAL A 67 -4.04 -10.27 -1.73
CA VAL A 67 -3.28 -10.27 -2.98
C VAL A 67 -2.33 -11.44 -3.04
N THR A 68 -2.05 -11.89 -4.26
CA THR A 68 -1.04 -12.92 -4.51
C THR A 68 0.19 -12.26 -5.11
N ILE A 69 1.31 -12.36 -4.40
CA ILE A 69 2.60 -11.79 -4.80
C ILE A 69 3.48 -12.94 -5.26
N ARG A 70 4.20 -12.71 -6.36
CA ARG A 70 5.29 -13.57 -6.81
C ARG A 70 6.59 -12.82 -6.56
N ASN A 71 7.50 -13.41 -5.80
CA ASN A 71 8.84 -12.85 -5.63
C ASN A 71 9.79 -13.29 -6.76
N ASP A 72 10.96 -12.69 -6.83
CA ASP A 72 11.95 -12.97 -7.89
C ASP A 72 12.46 -14.42 -7.88
N GLY A 73 12.41 -15.09 -6.72
CA GLY A 73 12.71 -16.51 -6.58
C GLY A 73 11.61 -17.44 -7.10
N GLY A 74 10.50 -16.90 -7.61
CA GLY A 74 9.37 -17.68 -8.11
C GLY A 74 8.39 -18.15 -7.03
N ASN A 75 8.63 -17.83 -5.76
CA ASN A 75 7.70 -18.17 -4.69
C ASN A 75 6.44 -17.32 -4.81
N ILE A 76 5.30 -17.98 -4.70
CA ILE A 76 3.98 -17.36 -4.71
C ILE A 76 3.47 -17.34 -3.28
N GLN A 77 3.18 -16.15 -2.76
CA GLN A 77 2.60 -15.97 -1.43
C GLN A 77 1.31 -15.16 -1.52
N ARG A 78 0.31 -15.56 -0.74
CA ARG A 78 -0.92 -14.79 -0.57
C ARG A 78 -0.81 -13.98 0.72
N VAL A 79 -1.01 -12.67 0.62
CA VAL A 79 -0.92 -11.74 1.74
C VAL A 79 -2.12 -10.80 1.74
N THR A 80 -2.45 -10.23 2.89
CA THR A 80 -3.50 -9.21 3.03
C THR A 80 -2.86 -7.87 3.33
N LEU A 81 -3.15 -6.85 2.53
CA LEU A 81 -2.69 -5.49 2.76
C LEU A 81 -3.54 -4.85 3.87
N VAL A 82 -2.92 -4.42 4.98
CA VAL A 82 -3.62 -3.91 6.16
C VAL A 82 -2.95 -2.66 6.74
N TYR A 83 -3.63 -2.02 7.70
CA TYR A 83 -3.04 -0.92 8.46
C TYR A 83 -2.04 -1.43 9.52
N PRO A 84 -1.12 -0.59 10.03
CA PRO A 84 -0.07 -1.04 10.94
C PRO A 84 -0.57 -1.74 12.21
N GLY A 85 -1.68 -1.28 12.80
CA GLY A 85 -2.25 -1.90 14.01
C GLY A 85 -2.85 -3.29 13.78
N GLU A 86 -2.94 -3.71 12.52
CA GLU A 86 -3.52 -4.99 12.07
C GLU A 86 -2.47 -5.92 11.46
N ALA A 87 -1.21 -5.49 11.39
CA ALA A 87 -0.15 -6.25 10.76
C ALA A 87 0.22 -7.46 11.64
N ASP A 88 0.23 -8.63 11.01
CA ASP A 88 0.59 -9.88 11.64
C ASP A 88 1.19 -10.81 10.58
N ILE A 89 2.49 -11.03 10.69
CA ILE A 89 3.24 -11.87 9.74
C ILE A 89 2.78 -13.32 9.81
N SER A 90 2.39 -13.81 11.00
CA SER A 90 1.91 -15.18 11.18
C SER A 90 0.56 -15.41 10.47
N GLU A 91 -0.25 -14.36 10.33
CA GLU A 91 -1.52 -14.37 9.59
C GLU A 91 -1.38 -13.94 8.12
N ASN A 92 -0.16 -13.74 7.61
CA ASN A 92 0.11 -13.17 6.27
C ASN A 92 -0.53 -11.79 6.05
N ARG A 93 -0.56 -10.94 7.08
CA ARG A 93 -1.07 -9.57 7.02
C ARG A 93 0.09 -8.58 7.03
N ILE A 94 0.24 -7.85 5.94
CA ILE A 94 1.35 -6.92 5.71
C ILE A 94 0.84 -5.48 5.81
N SER A 95 1.56 -4.66 6.57
CA SER A 95 1.25 -3.24 6.72
C SER A 95 1.54 -2.45 5.44
N VAL A 96 0.67 -1.50 5.12
CA VAL A 96 0.88 -0.48 4.08
C VAL A 96 2.13 0.38 4.34
N LEU A 97 2.60 0.50 5.59
CA LEU A 97 3.87 1.15 5.93
C LEU A 97 5.03 0.14 5.96
N THR A 98 5.15 -0.65 4.90
CA THR A 98 6.34 -1.47 4.64
C THR A 98 6.80 -1.18 3.23
N PRO A 99 8.09 -1.37 2.88
CA PRO A 99 8.55 -1.21 1.50
C PRO A 99 7.87 -2.13 0.47
N MET A 100 7.10 -3.13 0.93
CA MET A 100 6.26 -3.96 0.06
C MET A 100 4.84 -3.39 -0.14
N GLY A 101 4.42 -2.45 0.70
CA GLY A 101 3.07 -1.90 0.75
C GLY A 101 2.93 -0.51 0.14
N THR A 102 4.03 0.23 -0.03
CA THR A 102 4.14 1.48 -0.81
C THR A 102 4.61 1.19 -2.23
#